data_AF-A0A1S1J3E2-F1
#
_entry.id   AF-A0A1S1J3E2-F1
#
_cell.length_a   1.000
_cell.length_b   1.000
_cell.length_c   1.000
_cell.angle_alpha   90.00
_cell.angle_beta   90.00
_cell.angle_gamma   90.00
#
_symmetry.space_group_name_H-M   'P 1'
#
loop_
_entity.id
_entity.type
_entity.pdbx_description
1 polymer ?
#
loop_
_entity_poly.entity_id
_entity_poly.type
_entity_poly.pdbx_seq_one_letter_code
_entity_poly.pdbx_strand_id
1 'polypeptide(L)'
;MSEEIPIVKKEENTLNKITDLATTITIGGIVLYQMGWVYWTNYFSVLDIDASFIEMPFEKFITTTWYLSLFVFFCFLAGVIEVLNKKGNDLDASSAIFGVSVAITMILSTYMSDILFISILSGLLLFFILHMYLSSKYNIEQKTVNKSKFIYGVLVIMYFLCFLVYSDKAKKDANEVRKKIKNQDIEITFNNESKAKGKFVFYMNSKYFILVKNKKGKVETVVLNDSEIHHTRFIK
;
A
#
# COMPACT_ATOMS: atom_id res chain seq x y z
N MET A 1 52.22 16.63 -16.43
CA MET A 1 51.08 16.95 -15.54
C MET A 1 49.93 17.35 -16.44
N SER A 2 49.10 16.39 -16.83
CA SER A 2 47.97 16.61 -17.74
C SER A 2 46.79 17.11 -16.90
N GLU A 3 46.43 18.38 -17.06
CA GLU A 3 45.20 18.93 -16.49
C GLU A 3 44.01 18.28 -17.20
N GLU A 4 43.26 17.45 -16.47
CA GLU A 4 41.96 16.96 -16.95
C GLU A 4 41.01 18.15 -17.14
N ILE A 5 40.52 18.28 -18.38
CA ILE A 5 39.67 19.38 -18.83
C ILE A 5 38.35 19.35 -18.02
N PRO A 6 37.91 20.47 -17.40
CA PRO A 6 36.75 20.53 -16.50
C PRO A 6 35.39 20.18 -17.16
N ILE A 7 35.37 20.02 -18.48
CA ILE A 7 34.18 19.67 -19.27
C ILE A 7 33.80 18.19 -19.03
N VAL A 8 34.80 17.29 -18.99
CA VAL A 8 34.58 15.83 -18.83
C VAL A 8 34.00 15.52 -17.44
N LYS A 9 34.52 16.16 -16.38
CA LYS A 9 34.02 16.00 -15.00
C LYS A 9 32.59 16.52 -14.79
N LYS A 10 32.13 17.46 -15.61
CA LYS A 10 30.78 18.05 -15.49
C LYS A 10 29.73 17.17 -16.18
N GLU A 11 30.07 16.59 -17.32
CA GLU A 11 29.20 15.64 -18.03
C GLU A 11 29.03 14.33 -17.26
N GLU A 12 30.11 13.78 -16.70
CA GLU A 12 30.09 12.54 -15.90
C GLU A 12 29.22 12.71 -14.63
N ASN A 13 29.34 13.84 -13.92
CA ASN A 13 28.48 14.16 -12.78
C ASN A 13 27.00 14.38 -13.15
N THR A 14 26.71 14.82 -14.37
CA THR A 14 25.34 15.04 -14.83
C THR A 14 24.69 13.72 -15.25
N LEU A 15 25.45 12.86 -15.94
CA LEU A 15 25.03 11.52 -16.32
C LEU A 15 24.70 10.67 -15.08
N ASN A 16 25.59 10.67 -14.08
CA ASN A 16 25.38 9.94 -12.82
C ASN A 16 24.11 10.37 -12.09
N LYS A 17 23.81 11.68 -12.06
CA LYS A 17 22.57 12.20 -11.45
C LYS A 17 21.31 11.78 -12.20
N ILE A 18 21.36 11.73 -13.53
CA ILE A 18 20.22 11.29 -14.35
C ILE A 18 19.97 9.80 -14.16
N THR A 19 21.02 8.98 -14.13
CA THR A 19 20.90 7.54 -13.87
C THR A 19 20.39 7.26 -12.45
N ASP A 20 20.81 8.04 -11.45
CA ASP A 20 20.31 7.91 -10.08
C ASP A 20 18.83 8.29 -9.96
N LEU A 21 18.40 9.35 -10.66
CA LEU A 21 17.00 9.77 -10.70
C LEU A 21 16.14 8.72 -11.41
N ALA A 22 16.57 8.22 -12.57
CA ALA A 22 15.86 7.19 -13.32
C ALA A 22 15.73 5.90 -12.50
N THR A 23 16.79 5.50 -11.79
CA THR A 23 16.79 4.35 -10.88
C THR A 23 15.78 4.55 -9.75
N THR A 24 15.77 5.72 -9.13
CA THR A 24 14.84 6.06 -8.05
C THR A 24 13.38 6.02 -8.53
N ILE A 25 13.09 6.61 -9.68
CA ILE A 25 11.75 6.59 -10.29
C ILE A 25 11.32 5.16 -10.61
N THR A 26 12.24 4.34 -11.15
CA THR A 26 11.94 2.95 -11.52
C THR A 26 11.63 2.10 -10.30
N ILE A 27 12.47 2.16 -9.26
CA ILE A 27 12.24 1.43 -8.00
C ILE A 27 10.94 1.90 -7.33
N GLY A 28 10.72 3.22 -7.28
CA GLY A 28 9.49 3.79 -6.75
C GLY A 28 8.24 3.32 -7.50
N GLY A 29 8.29 3.30 -8.84
CA GLY A 29 7.22 2.80 -9.69
C GLY A 29 6.92 1.32 -9.45
N ILE A 30 7.96 0.48 -9.31
CA ILE A 30 7.80 -0.95 -8.99
C ILE A 30 7.12 -1.13 -7.62
N VAL A 31 7.57 -0.40 -6.60
CA VAL A 31 6.97 -0.48 -5.25
C VAL A 31 5.51 -0.03 -5.27
N LEU A 32 5.21 1.10 -5.92
CA LEU A 32 3.84 1.61 -6.05
C LEU A 32 2.94 0.62 -6.81
N TYR A 33 3.45 0.00 -7.87
CA TYR A 33 2.74 -1.03 -8.60
C TYR A 33 2.46 -2.27 -7.72
N GLN A 34 3.46 -2.76 -6.98
CA GLN A 34 3.29 -3.88 -6.05
C GLN A 34 2.25 -3.56 -4.98
N MET A 35 2.25 -2.35 -4.42
CA MET A 35 1.23 -1.92 -3.45
C MET A 35 -0.16 -1.82 -4.08
N GLY A 36 -0.24 -1.32 -5.32
CA GLY A 36 -1.44 -1.37 -6.16
C GLY A 36 -1.99 -2.78 -6.30
N TRP A 37 -1.11 -3.71 -6.67
CA TRP A 37 -1.45 -5.11 -6.88
C TRP A 37 -2.01 -5.72 -5.59
N VAL A 38 -1.30 -5.55 -4.46
CA VAL A 38 -1.73 -6.02 -3.14
C VAL A 38 -3.10 -5.47 -2.76
N TYR A 39 -3.35 -4.17 -2.97
CA TYR A 39 -4.65 -3.57 -2.70
C TYR A 39 -5.74 -4.28 -3.50
N TRP A 40 -5.63 -4.33 -4.83
CA TRP A 40 -6.68 -4.86 -5.68
C TRP A 40 -6.89 -6.36 -5.53
N THR A 41 -5.84 -7.15 -5.35
CA THR A 41 -5.99 -8.59 -5.08
C THR A 41 -6.74 -8.85 -3.79
N ASN A 42 -6.46 -8.08 -2.73
CA ASN A 42 -7.18 -8.21 -1.46
C ASN A 42 -8.63 -7.71 -1.60
N TYR A 43 -8.84 -6.61 -2.34
CA TYR A 43 -10.17 -6.05 -2.58
C TYR A 43 -11.08 -7.05 -3.31
N PHE A 44 -10.62 -7.58 -4.44
CA PHE A 44 -11.39 -8.54 -5.24
C PHE A 44 -11.56 -9.89 -4.56
N SER A 45 -10.59 -10.34 -3.76
CA SER A 45 -10.73 -11.59 -2.99
C SER A 45 -11.91 -11.55 -2.01
N VAL A 46 -12.19 -10.39 -1.39
CA VAL A 46 -13.33 -10.21 -0.49
C VAL A 46 -14.67 -10.25 -1.23
N LEU A 47 -14.65 -9.93 -2.52
CA LEU A 47 -15.80 -9.98 -3.41
C LEU A 47 -15.93 -11.33 -4.13
N ASP A 48 -15.15 -12.34 -3.72
CA ASP A 48 -15.14 -13.67 -4.33
C ASP A 48 -14.81 -13.60 -5.85
N ILE A 49 -13.94 -12.67 -6.25
CA ILE A 49 -13.41 -12.51 -7.62
C ILE A 49 -11.96 -12.98 -7.64
N ASP A 50 -11.64 -13.92 -8.54
CA ASP A 50 -10.29 -14.43 -8.71
C ASP A 50 -9.33 -13.37 -9.27
N ALA A 51 -8.09 -13.36 -8.78
CA ALA A 51 -7.08 -12.39 -9.18
C ALA A 51 -6.73 -12.45 -10.67
N SER A 52 -6.94 -13.59 -11.34
CA SER A 52 -6.76 -13.74 -12.78
C SER A 52 -7.70 -12.88 -13.62
N PHE A 53 -8.82 -12.43 -13.07
CA PHE A 53 -9.74 -11.49 -13.74
C PHE A 53 -9.37 -10.02 -13.54
N ILE A 54 -8.31 -9.74 -12.77
CA ILE A 54 -7.82 -8.38 -12.53
C ILE A 54 -7.02 -7.93 -13.76
N GLU A 55 -7.74 -7.38 -14.72
CA GLU A 55 -7.15 -6.69 -15.85
C GLU A 55 -7.24 -5.18 -15.59
N MET A 56 -6.15 -4.57 -15.15
CA MET A 56 -6.09 -3.12 -14.99
C MET A 56 -4.80 -2.56 -15.59
N PRO A 57 -4.85 -1.40 -16.26
CA PRO A 57 -3.65 -0.73 -16.73
C PRO A 57 -2.75 -0.35 -15.55
N PHE A 58 -1.45 -0.41 -15.77
CA PHE A 58 -0.41 -0.09 -14.79
C PHE A 58 -0.64 1.26 -14.07
N GLU A 59 -1.08 2.27 -14.80
CA GLU A 59 -1.37 3.62 -14.29
C GLU A 59 -2.48 3.61 -13.23
N LYS A 60 -3.51 2.77 -13.39
CA LYS A 60 -4.58 2.64 -12.40
C LYS A 60 -4.06 2.01 -11.12
N PHE A 61 -3.17 1.02 -11.20
CA PHE A 61 -2.54 0.44 -10.01
C PHE A 61 -1.80 1.48 -9.18
N ILE A 62 -1.04 2.37 -9.83
CA ILE A 62 -0.27 3.42 -9.15
C ILE A 62 -1.19 4.52 -8.59
N THR A 63 -2.11 5.03 -9.41
CA THR A 63 -2.97 6.16 -9.04
C THR A 63 -3.94 5.82 -7.90
N THR A 64 -4.30 4.54 -7.74
CA THR A 64 -5.16 4.09 -6.62
C THR A 64 -4.39 4.01 -5.30
N THR A 65 -3.07 3.93 -5.31
CA THR A 65 -2.30 3.62 -4.09
C THR A 65 -1.32 4.70 -3.67
N TRP A 66 -0.78 5.52 -4.55
CA TRP A 66 0.31 6.46 -4.22
C TRP A 66 0.14 7.30 -2.94
N TYR A 67 -1.07 7.74 -2.61
CA TYR A 67 -1.33 8.58 -1.43
C TYR A 67 -1.04 7.88 -0.09
N LEU A 68 -1.30 6.56 0.02
CA LEU A 68 -1.03 5.77 1.23
C LEU A 68 0.47 5.52 1.40
N SER A 69 1.20 5.32 0.30
CA SER A 69 2.66 5.20 0.31
C SER A 69 3.31 6.53 0.70
N LEU A 70 2.80 7.65 0.19
CA LEU A 70 3.23 8.98 0.62
C LEU A 70 2.93 9.23 2.10
N PHE A 71 1.74 8.84 2.58
CA PHE A 71 1.39 8.96 3.98
C PHE A 71 2.38 8.22 4.89
N VAL A 72 2.66 6.94 4.59
CA VAL A 72 3.68 6.16 5.33
C VAL A 72 5.04 6.83 5.22
N PHE A 73 5.43 7.32 4.04
CA PHE A 73 6.68 8.07 3.87
C PHE A 73 6.77 9.30 4.78
N PHE A 74 5.72 10.12 4.83
CA PHE A 74 5.68 11.29 5.70
C PHE A 74 5.77 10.94 7.19
N CYS A 75 5.17 9.82 7.62
CA CYS A 75 5.29 9.37 9.01
C CYS A 75 6.74 9.07 9.41
N PHE A 76 7.56 8.54 8.49
CA PHE A 76 8.97 8.23 8.75
C PHE A 76 9.92 9.38 8.40
N LEU A 77 9.44 10.41 7.70
CA LEU A 77 10.25 11.52 7.19
C LEU A 77 10.99 12.27 8.30
N ALA A 78 10.35 12.49 9.45
CA ALA A 78 10.98 13.17 10.59
C ALA A 78 12.23 12.42 11.09
N GLY A 79 12.15 11.09 11.20
CA GLY A 79 13.29 10.25 11.58
C GLY A 79 14.39 10.27 10.53
N VAL A 80 14.04 10.20 9.24
CA VAL A 80 15.02 10.25 8.13
C VAL A 80 15.71 11.62 8.04
N ILE A 81 14.98 12.72 8.20
CA ILE A 81 15.55 14.08 8.19
C ILE A 81 16.52 14.28 9.35
N GLU A 82 16.18 13.80 10.55
CA GLU A 82 17.08 13.87 11.70
C GLU A 82 18.40 13.14 11.44
N VAL A 83 18.33 11.98 10.78
CA VAL A 83 19.50 11.19 10.35
C VAL A 83 20.37 11.93 9.34
N LEU A 84 19.74 12.54 8.33
CA LEU A 84 20.44 13.27 7.27
C LEU A 84 21.14 14.53 7.79
N ASN A 85 20.56 15.19 8.80
CA ASN A 85 21.09 16.45 9.34
C ASN A 85 22.23 16.27 10.36
N LYS A 86 22.39 15.10 10.99
CA LYS A 86 23.51 14.86 11.92
C LYS A 86 24.84 14.80 11.15
N LYS A 87 25.95 15.31 11.72
CA LYS A 87 27.30 15.09 11.17
C LYS A 87 27.84 13.72 11.60
N GLY A 88 28.66 13.07 10.77
CA GLY A 88 29.22 11.73 11.01
C GLY A 88 28.34 10.59 10.47
N ASN A 89 28.82 9.34 10.54
CA ASN A 89 28.14 8.15 9.99
C ASN A 89 27.28 7.39 10.99
N ASP A 90 27.23 7.87 12.23
CA ASP A 90 26.67 7.18 13.38
C ASP A 90 25.54 7.99 14.00
N LEU A 91 24.50 7.30 14.45
CA LEU A 91 23.35 7.84 15.18
C LEU A 91 23.25 7.22 16.55
N ASP A 92 22.88 8.01 17.55
CA ASP A 92 22.38 7.44 18.80
C ASP A 92 21.16 6.56 18.52
N ALA A 93 21.25 5.30 18.96
CA ALA A 93 20.22 4.29 18.78
C ALA A 93 18.90 4.69 19.46
N SER A 94 18.94 5.48 20.53
CA SER A 94 17.72 5.91 21.24
C SER A 94 16.85 6.85 20.39
N SER A 95 17.45 7.87 19.75
CA SER A 95 16.72 8.79 18.85
C SER A 95 16.13 8.06 17.65
N ALA A 96 16.88 7.10 17.11
CA ALA A 96 16.46 6.27 15.98
C ALA A 96 15.21 5.44 16.31
N ILE A 97 15.17 4.83 17.50
CA ILE A 97 14.03 4.05 17.99
C ILE A 97 12.83 4.95 18.28
N PHE A 98 13.05 6.14 18.83
CA PHE A 98 11.99 7.11 19.08
C PHE A 98 11.28 7.52 17.79
N GLY A 99 12.03 7.93 16.77
CA GLY A 99 11.47 8.35 15.49
C GLY A 99 10.64 7.24 14.81
N VAL A 100 11.15 6.01 14.80
CA VAL A 100 10.43 4.84 14.25
C VAL A 100 9.16 4.54 15.06
N SER A 101 9.22 4.62 16.39
CA SER A 101 8.06 4.36 17.25
C SER A 101 6.94 5.38 17.03
N VAL A 102 7.30 6.67 16.93
CA VAL A 102 6.34 7.74 16.62
C VAL A 102 5.71 7.53 15.24
N ALA A 103 6.50 7.20 14.22
CA ALA A 103 6.02 6.94 12.87
C ALA A 103 5.00 5.79 12.82
N ILE A 104 5.32 4.65 13.45
CA ILE A 104 4.43 3.50 13.55
C ILE A 104 3.13 3.89 14.27
N THR A 105 3.24 4.68 15.32
CA THR A 105 2.10 5.15 16.12
C THR A 105 1.15 6.03 15.30
N MET A 106 1.70 6.95 14.50
CA MET A 106 0.89 7.80 13.61
C MET A 106 0.19 6.97 12.52
N ILE A 107 0.83 5.92 12.00
CA ILE A 107 0.19 5.00 11.06
C ILE A 107 -0.95 4.26 11.76
N LEU A 108 -0.73 3.71 12.95
CA LEU A 108 -1.77 2.98 13.68
C LEU A 108 -2.96 3.88 14.08
N SER A 109 -2.69 5.14 14.44
CA SER A 109 -3.75 6.06 14.87
C SER A 109 -4.71 6.45 13.75
N THR A 110 -4.24 6.54 12.51
CA THR A 110 -5.12 6.77 11.34
C THR A 110 -6.01 5.58 11.00
N TYR A 111 -5.68 4.38 11.48
CA TYR A 111 -6.46 3.15 11.28
C TYR A 111 -7.54 2.92 12.34
N MET A 112 -7.37 3.51 13.51
CA MET A 112 -8.29 3.43 14.65
C MET A 112 -9.10 4.74 14.68
N SER A 113 -10.12 4.84 13.82
CA SER A 113 -10.88 6.09 13.55
C SER A 113 -11.39 6.81 14.80
N ASP A 114 -11.61 6.09 15.90
CA ASP A 114 -12.22 6.63 17.10
C ASP A 114 -11.26 6.70 18.30
N ILE A 115 -9.98 6.33 18.10
CA ILE A 115 -9.05 6.02 19.19
C ILE A 115 -7.64 6.63 18.92
N LEU A 116 -7.59 7.83 18.34
CA LEU A 116 -6.34 8.58 18.12
C LEU A 116 -5.52 8.74 19.42
N PHE A 117 -6.20 9.05 20.53
CA PHE A 117 -5.54 9.26 21.82
C PHE A 117 -4.93 7.99 22.41
N ILE A 118 -5.65 6.85 22.42
CA ILE A 118 -5.09 5.59 22.97
C ILE A 118 -4.01 5.04 22.02
N SER A 119 -4.12 5.29 20.70
CA SER A 119 -3.05 4.93 19.76
C SER A 119 -1.77 5.71 20.06
N ILE A 120 -1.85 7.03 20.26
CA ILE A 120 -0.70 7.86 20.67
C ILE A 120 -0.13 7.39 22.02
N LEU A 121 -0.99 7.15 23.01
CA LEU A 121 -0.59 6.73 24.35
C LEU A 121 0.07 5.33 24.34
N SER A 122 -0.47 4.38 23.57
CA SER A 122 0.10 3.04 23.41
C SER A 122 1.41 3.06 22.64
N GLY A 123 1.58 3.97 21.68
CA GLY A 123 2.84 4.23 21.00
C GLY A 123 3.93 4.78 21.90
N LEU A 124 3.59 5.78 22.72
CA LEU A 124 4.48 6.31 23.75
C LEU A 124 4.84 5.24 24.80
N LEU A 125 3.86 4.43 25.21
CA LEU A 125 4.08 3.32 26.14
C LEU A 125 4.99 2.25 25.53
N LEU A 126 4.76 1.87 24.27
CA LEU A 126 5.60 0.92 23.53
C LEU A 126 7.03 1.44 23.39
N PHE A 127 7.20 2.72 23.05
CA PHE A 127 8.50 3.37 23.03
C PHE A 127 9.18 3.28 24.40
N PHE A 128 8.48 3.62 25.48
CA PHE A 128 9.04 3.58 26.82
C PHE A 128 9.44 2.16 27.24
N ILE A 129 8.59 1.15 26.95
CA ILE A 129 8.88 -0.26 27.22
C ILE A 129 10.09 -0.73 26.40
N LEU A 130 10.13 -0.45 25.10
CA LEU A 130 11.25 -0.80 24.23
C LEU A 130 12.53 -0.11 24.67
N HIS A 131 12.47 1.18 24.99
CA HIS A 131 13.60 1.95 25.48
C HIS A 131 14.11 1.38 26.79
N MET A 132 13.25 1.13 27.78
CA MET A 132 13.69 0.54 29.05
C MET A 132 14.28 -0.86 28.87
N TYR A 133 13.64 -1.71 28.06
CA TYR A 133 14.12 -3.06 27.78
C TYR A 133 15.48 -3.05 27.08
N LEU A 134 15.63 -2.22 26.04
CA LEU A 134 16.86 -2.14 25.26
C LEU A 134 17.98 -1.41 26.00
N SER A 135 17.66 -0.38 26.79
CA SER A 135 18.62 0.30 27.66
C SER A 135 19.14 -0.65 28.74
N SER A 136 18.24 -1.36 29.44
CA SER A 136 18.60 -2.32 30.49
C SER A 136 19.41 -3.52 29.97
N LYS A 137 19.05 -4.09 28.81
CA LYS A 137 19.67 -5.31 28.29
C LYS A 137 20.89 -5.06 27.41
N TYR A 138 20.94 -3.92 26.71
CA TYR A 138 21.94 -3.68 25.66
C TYR A 138 22.69 -2.36 25.80
N ASN A 139 22.48 -1.57 26.87
CA ASN A 139 23.06 -0.24 27.07
C ASN A 139 22.91 0.65 25.82
N ILE A 140 21.69 0.72 25.29
CA ILE A 140 21.43 1.31 23.98
C ILE A 140 21.76 2.81 23.91
N GLU A 141 21.72 3.51 25.04
CA GLU A 141 22.07 4.94 25.18
C GLU A 141 23.56 5.23 24.87
N GLN A 142 24.42 4.22 24.90
CA GLN A 142 25.84 4.33 24.55
C GLN A 142 26.15 3.74 23.18
N LYS A 143 25.14 3.20 22.49
CA LYS A 143 25.34 2.51 21.21
C LYS A 143 24.98 3.41 20.06
N THR A 144 25.85 3.38 19.06
CA THR A 144 25.58 4.03 17.78
C THR A 144 25.10 3.03 16.74
N VAL A 145 24.21 3.49 15.86
CA VAL A 145 23.78 2.76 14.66
C VAL A 145 24.34 3.48 13.45
N ASN A 146 24.91 2.70 12.54
CA ASN A 146 25.33 3.23 11.24
C ASN A 146 24.13 3.77 10.46
N LYS A 147 24.25 5.01 9.95
CA LYS A 147 23.19 5.73 9.23
C LYS A 147 22.63 4.98 8.04
N SER A 148 23.49 4.40 7.20
CA SER A 148 23.05 3.67 6.01
C SER A 148 22.23 2.45 6.41
N LYS A 149 22.70 1.68 7.40
CA LYS A 149 21.94 0.54 7.93
C LYS A 149 20.59 0.95 8.51
N PHE A 150 20.53 2.08 9.22
CA PHE A 150 19.27 2.62 9.73
C PHE A 150 18.30 2.98 8.60
N ILE A 151 18.75 3.73 7.59
CA ILE A 151 17.92 4.13 6.45
C ILE A 151 17.37 2.90 5.72
N TYR A 152 18.22 1.91 5.42
CA TYR A 152 17.76 0.66 4.81
C TYR A 152 16.75 -0.09 5.69
N GLY A 153 17.00 -0.16 7.00
CA GLY A 153 16.06 -0.76 7.95
C GLY A 153 14.69 -0.06 7.96
N VAL A 154 14.69 1.27 7.96
CA VAL A 154 13.47 2.09 7.87
C VAL A 154 12.72 1.82 6.56
N LEU A 155 13.41 1.79 5.42
CA LEU A 155 12.79 1.50 4.12
C LEU A 155 12.13 0.12 4.09
N VAL A 156 12.79 -0.89 4.68
CA VAL A 156 12.22 -2.25 4.79
C VAL A 156 10.97 -2.25 5.66
N ILE A 157 11.02 -1.63 6.85
CA ILE A 157 9.87 -1.52 7.75
C ILE A 157 8.72 -0.80 7.08
N MET A 158 8.99 0.33 6.41
CA MET A 158 8.00 1.08 5.65
C MET A 158 7.33 0.24 4.57
N TYR A 159 8.11 -0.52 3.80
CA TYR A 159 7.57 -1.40 2.76
C TYR A 159 6.61 -2.45 3.34
N PHE A 160 7.01 -3.12 4.44
CA PHE A 160 6.15 -4.10 5.12
C PHE A 160 4.89 -3.45 5.71
N LEU A 161 5.02 -2.26 6.30
CA LEU A 161 3.88 -1.54 6.84
C LEU A 161 2.90 -1.14 5.73
N CYS A 162 3.40 -0.59 4.61
CA CYS A 162 2.59 -0.32 3.42
C CYS A 162 1.80 -1.57 3.01
N PHE A 163 2.48 -2.72 2.85
CA PHE A 163 1.81 -3.97 2.46
C PHE A 163 0.62 -4.32 3.38
N LEU A 164 0.81 -4.26 4.71
CA LEU A 164 -0.24 -4.56 5.69
C LEU A 164 -1.38 -3.54 5.63
N VAL A 165 -1.02 -2.26 5.59
CA VAL A 165 -1.91 -1.10 5.49
C VAL A 165 -2.81 -1.22 4.26
N TYR A 166 -2.25 -1.53 3.08
CA TYR A 166 -3.03 -1.72 1.85
C TYR A 166 -3.93 -2.95 1.91
N SER A 167 -3.44 -4.08 2.43
CA SER A 167 -4.25 -5.31 2.54
C SER A 167 -5.48 -5.08 3.42
N ASP A 168 -5.31 -4.45 4.59
CA ASP A 168 -6.43 -4.18 5.51
C ASP A 168 -7.39 -3.14 4.92
N LYS A 169 -6.86 -2.04 4.35
CA LYS A 169 -7.68 -1.00 3.72
C LYS A 169 -8.51 -1.54 2.57
N ALA A 170 -7.91 -2.36 1.70
CA ALA A 170 -8.61 -3.04 0.60
C ALA A 170 -9.78 -3.90 1.10
N LYS A 171 -9.55 -4.67 2.18
CA LYS A 171 -10.61 -5.50 2.77
C LYS A 171 -11.73 -4.66 3.38
N LYS A 172 -11.40 -3.57 4.05
CA LYS A 172 -12.40 -2.63 4.61
C LYS A 172 -13.26 -2.02 3.49
N ASP A 173 -12.61 -1.48 2.46
CA ASP A 173 -13.30 -0.86 1.32
C ASP A 173 -14.19 -1.88 0.59
N ALA A 174 -13.67 -3.09 0.33
CA ALA A 174 -14.44 -4.16 -0.30
C ALA A 174 -15.63 -4.61 0.56
N ASN A 175 -15.46 -4.71 1.89
CA ASN A 175 -16.55 -5.07 2.79
C ASN A 175 -17.66 -4.00 2.84
N GLU A 176 -17.31 -2.72 2.77
CA GLU A 176 -18.30 -1.65 2.65
C GLU A 176 -19.09 -1.76 1.35
N VAL A 177 -18.42 -2.04 0.24
CA VAL A 177 -19.08 -2.26 -1.05
C VAL A 177 -19.93 -3.53 -1.03
N ARG A 178 -19.42 -4.64 -0.47
CA ARG A 178 -20.17 -5.90 -0.30
C ARG A 178 -21.46 -5.71 0.50
N LYS A 179 -21.44 -4.86 1.53
CA LYS A 179 -22.65 -4.50 2.29
C LYS A 179 -23.68 -3.75 1.41
N LYS A 180 -23.23 -2.87 0.52
CA LYS A 180 -24.10 -2.16 -0.45
C LYS A 180 -24.63 -3.10 -1.55
N ILE A 181 -23.79 -3.98 -2.08
CA ILE A 181 -24.13 -4.99 -3.12
C ILE A 181 -25.29 -5.89 -2.69
N LYS A 182 -25.39 -6.23 -1.39
CA LYS A 182 -26.50 -7.05 -0.89
C LYS A 182 -27.88 -6.51 -1.25
N ASN A 183 -28.01 -5.24 -1.59
CA ASN A 183 -29.29 -4.59 -1.90
C ASN A 183 -29.44 -4.22 -3.39
N GLN A 184 -28.58 -4.73 -4.27
CA GLN A 184 -28.59 -4.42 -5.70
C GLN A 184 -28.74 -5.70 -6.52
N ASP A 185 -29.99 -6.13 -6.68
CA ASP A 185 -30.32 -7.23 -7.59
C ASP A 185 -30.27 -6.71 -9.04
N ILE A 186 -29.74 -7.55 -9.93
CA ILE A 186 -29.61 -7.25 -11.37
C ILE A 186 -30.24 -8.38 -12.18
N GLU A 187 -31.00 -8.00 -13.20
CA GLU A 187 -31.43 -8.88 -14.27
C GLU A 187 -30.59 -8.58 -15.51
N ILE A 188 -30.05 -9.64 -16.11
CA ILE A 188 -29.30 -9.59 -17.36
C ILE A 188 -30.06 -10.35 -18.41
N THR A 189 -30.29 -9.70 -19.55
CA THR A 189 -30.83 -10.34 -20.75
C THR A 189 -29.70 -10.53 -21.74
N PHE A 190 -29.46 -11.77 -22.13
CA PHE A 190 -28.44 -12.16 -23.11
C PHE A 190 -28.95 -11.93 -24.54
N ASN A 191 -28.03 -11.97 -25.51
CA ASN A 191 -28.36 -11.82 -26.94
C ASN A 191 -29.31 -12.89 -27.48
N ASN A 192 -29.36 -14.06 -26.84
CA ASN A 192 -30.31 -15.13 -27.17
C ASN A 192 -31.65 -14.98 -26.41
N GLU A 193 -31.94 -13.80 -25.87
CA GLU A 193 -33.13 -13.46 -25.07
C GLU A 193 -33.27 -14.22 -23.74
N SER A 194 -32.33 -15.10 -23.40
CA SER A 194 -32.31 -15.75 -22.09
C SER A 194 -31.98 -14.74 -20.99
N LYS A 195 -32.42 -15.04 -19.76
CA LYS A 195 -32.29 -14.13 -18.62
C LYS A 195 -31.58 -14.77 -17.44
N ALA A 196 -30.68 -14.02 -16.81
CA ALA A 196 -30.07 -14.37 -15.54
C ALA A 196 -30.39 -13.31 -14.48
N LYS A 197 -30.55 -13.76 -13.23
CA LYS A 197 -30.72 -12.90 -12.06
C LYS A 197 -29.62 -13.17 -11.05
N GLY A 198 -29.08 -12.10 -10.48
CA GLY A 198 -28.06 -12.19 -9.43
C GLY A 198 -27.86 -10.85 -8.74
N LYS A 199 -26.75 -10.70 -8.00
CA LYS A 199 -26.36 -9.43 -7.39
C LYS A 199 -25.19 -8.82 -8.13
N PHE A 200 -25.33 -7.57 -8.54
CA PHE A 200 -24.27 -6.86 -9.25
C PHE A 200 -23.11 -6.59 -8.29
N VAL A 201 -21.91 -7.04 -8.65
CA VAL A 201 -20.69 -6.78 -7.86
C VAL A 201 -19.93 -5.62 -8.46
N PHE A 202 -19.55 -5.75 -9.73
CA PHE A 202 -18.65 -4.83 -10.40
C PHE A 202 -18.76 -4.97 -11.91
N TYR A 203 -18.35 -3.92 -12.64
CA TYR A 203 -18.16 -3.95 -14.08
C TYR A 203 -16.75 -3.45 -14.39
N MET A 204 -15.95 -4.25 -15.09
CA MET A 204 -14.58 -3.92 -15.46
C MET A 204 -14.22 -4.57 -16.78
N ASN A 205 -13.56 -3.82 -17.67
CA ASN A 205 -13.07 -4.29 -18.97
C ASN A 205 -14.09 -5.12 -19.76
N SER A 206 -15.28 -4.56 -19.94
CA SER A 206 -16.35 -5.24 -20.69
C SER A 206 -16.76 -6.59 -20.09
N LYS A 207 -16.59 -6.76 -18.78
CA LYS A 207 -17.03 -7.92 -18.02
C LYS A 207 -17.91 -7.48 -16.85
N TYR A 208 -19.06 -8.12 -16.72
CA TYR A 208 -19.94 -8.03 -15.57
C TYR A 208 -19.59 -9.13 -14.57
N PHE A 209 -19.41 -8.73 -13.30
CA PHE A 209 -19.18 -9.64 -12.18
C PHE A 209 -20.45 -9.70 -11.35
N ILE A 210 -21.04 -10.90 -11.24
CA ILE A 210 -22.36 -11.10 -10.65
C ILE A 210 -22.33 -12.25 -9.67
N LEU A 211 -22.82 -12.01 -8.46
CA LEU A 211 -23.03 -13.09 -7.50
C LEU A 211 -24.32 -13.83 -7.82
N VAL A 212 -24.19 -15.11 -8.11
CA VAL A 212 -25.31 -16.02 -8.29
C VAL A 212 -25.23 -17.15 -7.28
N LYS A 213 -26.39 -17.69 -6.90
CA LYS A 213 -26.47 -18.87 -6.04
C LYS A 213 -26.53 -20.09 -6.94
N ASN A 214 -25.51 -20.94 -6.88
CA ASN A 214 -25.46 -22.15 -7.70
C ASN A 214 -26.46 -23.22 -7.26
N LYS A 215 -26.60 -24.29 -8.03
CA LYS A 215 -27.51 -25.41 -7.73
C LYS A 215 -27.23 -26.10 -6.38
N LYS A 216 -26.01 -25.96 -5.84
CA LYS A 216 -25.59 -26.49 -4.52
C LYS A 216 -25.82 -25.49 -3.39
N GLY A 217 -26.45 -24.36 -3.67
CA GLY A 217 -26.76 -23.31 -2.69
C GLY A 217 -25.57 -22.44 -2.28
N LYS A 218 -24.40 -22.60 -2.91
CA LYS A 218 -23.23 -21.74 -2.67
C LYS A 218 -23.35 -20.46 -3.51
N VAL A 219 -22.91 -19.35 -2.93
CA VAL A 219 -22.80 -18.07 -3.64
C VAL A 219 -21.45 -18.06 -4.35
N GLU A 220 -21.45 -17.79 -5.65
CA GLU A 220 -20.25 -17.69 -6.47
C GLU A 220 -20.36 -16.50 -7.43
N THR A 221 -19.21 -15.92 -7.77
CA THR A 221 -19.15 -14.85 -8.77
C THR A 221 -19.04 -15.46 -10.15
N VAL A 222 -20.02 -15.16 -11.00
CA VAL A 222 -19.98 -15.47 -12.43
C VAL A 222 -19.53 -14.22 -13.18
N VAL A 223 -18.63 -14.44 -14.14
CA VAL A 223 -18.10 -13.41 -15.04
C VAL A 223 -18.80 -13.55 -16.38
N LEU A 224 -19.43 -12.48 -16.84
CA LEU A 224 -20.13 -12.43 -18.13
C LEU A 224 -19.51 -11.36 -19.02
N ASN A 225 -19.25 -11.68 -20.28
CA ASN A 225 -18.73 -10.71 -21.23
C ASN A 225 -19.86 -9.81 -21.75
N ASP A 226 -19.57 -8.52 -21.90
CA ASP A 226 -20.51 -7.53 -22.45
C ASP A 226 -20.99 -7.90 -23.86
N SER A 227 -20.12 -8.56 -24.64
CA SER A 227 -20.45 -9.08 -25.97
C SER A 227 -21.58 -10.12 -25.98
N GLU A 228 -21.87 -10.76 -24.85
CA GLU A 228 -22.93 -11.77 -24.71
C GLU A 228 -24.25 -11.16 -24.21
N ILE A 229 -24.21 -9.90 -23.78
CA ILE A 229 -25.30 -9.22 -23.09
C ILE A 229 -26.02 -8.28 -24.05
N HIS A 230 -27.35 -8.41 -24.11
CA HIS A 230 -28.19 -7.46 -24.83
C HIS A 230 -28.51 -6.24 -23.97
N HIS A 231 -28.93 -6.45 -22.72
CA HIS A 231 -29.17 -5.36 -21.77
C HIS A 231 -29.13 -5.83 -20.31
N THR A 232 -28.85 -4.88 -19.41
CA THR A 232 -28.88 -5.09 -17.95
C THR A 232 -29.84 -4.13 -17.29
N ARG A 233 -30.56 -4.59 -16.26
CA ARG A 233 -31.47 -3.75 -15.46
C ARG A 233 -31.33 -4.06 -13.97
N PHE A 234 -31.15 -3.02 -13.16
CA PHE A 234 -31.29 -3.14 -11.70
C PHE A 234 -32.75 -3.34 -11.32
N ILE A 235 -33.00 -4.34 -10.48
CA ILE A 235 -34.32 -4.69 -9.96
C ILE A 235 -34.33 -4.44 -8.44
N LYS A 236 -35.47 -3.96 -7.94
CA LYS A 236 -35.71 -3.70 -6.52
C LYS A 236 -36.33 -4.91 -5.85
#